data_AF-A0A528B626-F1
#
_entry.id   AF-A0A528B626-F1
#
_cell.length_a   1.000
_cell.length_b   1.000
_cell.length_c   1.000
_cell.angle_alpha   90.00
_cell.angle_beta   90.00
_cell.angle_gamma   90.00
#
_symmetry.space_group_name_H-M   'P 1'
#
loop_
_entity.id
_entity.type
_entity.pdbx_description
1 polymer ?
#
loop_
_entity_poly.entity_id
_entity_poly.type
_entity_poly.pdbx_seq_one_letter_code
_entity_poly.pdbx_strand_id
1 'polypeptide(L)' 'AEGTLIPWEGEGRMIAMSPAQLRAVPLVIGVAASPEKATAIIGAVRARLINALVTDTKTAQAILEALLPR' A
#
# COMPACT_ATOMS: atom_id res chain seq x y z
N ALA A 1 -10.40 -3.93 0.77
CA ALA A 1 -8.95 -3.64 0.67
C ALA A 1 -8.35 -3.63 2.07
N GLU A 2 -8.40 -4.75 2.77
CA GLU A 2 -8.27 -4.74 4.24
C GLU A 2 -6.83 -4.59 4.73
N GLY A 3 -5.84 -4.69 3.84
CA GLY A 3 -4.43 -4.63 4.23
C GLY A 3 -3.93 -5.89 4.94
N THR A 4 -4.70 -6.98 4.90
CA THR A 4 -4.28 -8.28 5.42
C THR A 4 -3.20 -8.86 4.52
N LEU A 5 -2.05 -9.21 5.12
CA LEU A 5 -0.99 -9.94 4.41
C LEU A 5 -1.48 -11.35 4.08
N ILE A 6 -1.32 -11.74 2.82
CA ILE A 6 -1.67 -13.08 2.34
C ILE A 6 -0.39 -13.90 2.33
N PRO A 7 -0.31 -15.00 3.11
CA PRO A 7 0.88 -15.85 3.11
C PRO A 7 1.08 -16.46 1.73
N TRP A 8 2.32 -16.48 1.27
CA TRP A 8 2.69 -17.07 0.00
C TRP A 8 3.97 -17.90 0.15
N GLU A 9 3.98 -19.11 -0.41
CA GLU A 9 5.09 -20.06 -0.30
C GLU A 9 6.47 -19.46 -0.66
N GLY A 10 6.52 -18.53 -1.62
CA GLY A 10 7.78 -17.92 -2.06
C GLY A 10 8.32 -16.82 -1.15
N GLU A 11 7.57 -16.36 -0.13
CA GLU A 11 7.97 -15.20 0.68
C GLU A 11 9.30 -15.43 1.43
N GLY A 12 9.54 -16.64 1.93
CA GLY A 12 10.77 -17.01 2.63
C GLY A 12 12.01 -17.12 1.73
N ARG A 13 11.83 -17.04 0.41
CA ARG A 13 12.91 -17.08 -0.59
C ARG A 13 13.23 -15.68 -1.14
N MET A 14 12.54 -14.64 -0.68
CA MET A 14 12.77 -13.27 -1.14
C MET A 14 13.92 -12.61 -0.37
N ILE A 15 14.82 -11.93 -1.09
CA ILE A 15 15.74 -10.96 -0.50
C ILE A 15 15.01 -9.61 -0.49
N ALA A 16 14.28 -9.33 0.58
CA ALA A 16 13.45 -8.13 0.71
C ALA A 16 13.30 -7.72 2.18
N MET A 17 12.86 -6.48 2.42
CA MET A 17 12.42 -6.07 3.77
C MET A 17 11.15 -6.82 4.16
N SER A 18 11.13 -7.35 5.36
CA SER A 18 9.90 -7.88 5.96
C SER A 18 8.89 -6.76 6.24
N PRO A 19 7.59 -7.09 6.30
CA PRO A 19 6.57 -6.14 6.74
C PRO A 19 6.83 -5.56 8.14
N ALA A 20 7.45 -6.33 9.04
CA ALA A 20 7.81 -5.84 10.38
C ALA A 20 8.93 -4.78 10.31
N GLN A 21 9.93 -4.98 9.46
CA GLN A 21 10.98 -3.99 9.24
C GLN A 21 10.42 -2.71 8.62
N LEU A 22 9.55 -2.81 7.60
CA LEU A 22 8.91 -1.62 7.01
C LEU A 22 8.12 -0.84 8.07
N ARG A 23 7.35 -1.51 8.92
CA ARG A 23 6.58 -0.85 10.00
C ARG A 23 7.44 -0.20 11.08
N ALA A 24 8.69 -0.63 11.24
CA ALA A 24 9.62 -0.05 12.22
C ALA A 24 10.29 1.24 11.72
N VAL A 25 10.29 1.48 10.40
CA VAL A 25 10.84 2.71 9.83
C VAL A 25 9.87 3.87 10.09
N PRO A 26 10.34 5.01 10.65
CA PRO A 26 9.47 6.14 10.98
C PRO A 26 8.71 6.72 9.76
N LEU A 27 9.35 6.74 8.59
CA LEU A 27 8.78 7.26 7.35
C LEU A 27 9.03 6.29 6.20
N VAL A 28 7.96 5.75 5.62
CA VAL A 28 8.01 4.88 4.44
C VAL A 28 7.13 5.49 3.36
N ILE A 29 7.77 5.97 2.30
CA ILE A 29 7.13 6.68 1.19
C ILE A 29 6.85 5.69 0.06
N GLY A 30 5.58 5.43 -0.22
CA GLY A 30 5.17 4.77 -1.46
C GLY A 30 5.09 5.77 -2.61
N VAL A 31 5.59 5.41 -3.79
CA VAL A 31 5.41 6.18 -5.02
C VAL A 31 4.64 5.30 -5.99
N ALA A 32 3.41 5.68 -6.29
CA ALA A 32 2.55 4.91 -7.17
C ALA A 32 1.58 5.83 -7.91
N ALA A 33 1.39 5.58 -9.20
CA ALA A 33 0.41 6.25 -10.03
C ALA A 33 -0.35 5.22 -10.86
N SER A 34 -1.55 5.64 -11.28
CA SER A 34 -2.59 4.99 -12.06
C SER A 34 -3.86 4.61 -11.26
N PRO A 35 -5.07 5.04 -11.68
CA PRO A 35 -6.33 4.80 -10.97
C PRO A 35 -6.61 3.33 -10.62
N GLU A 36 -6.25 2.38 -11.48
CA GLU A 36 -6.43 0.94 -11.24
C GLU A 36 -5.64 0.42 -10.04
N LYS A 37 -4.63 1.17 -9.56
CA LYS A 37 -3.87 0.83 -8.36
C LYS A 37 -4.53 1.30 -7.06
N ALA A 38 -5.64 2.04 -7.10
CA ALA A 38 -6.26 2.62 -5.92
C ALA A 38 -6.47 1.59 -4.80
N THR A 39 -7.09 0.45 -5.10
CA THR A 39 -7.33 -0.64 -4.13
C THR A 39 -6.03 -1.21 -3.55
N ALA A 40 -4.99 -1.37 -4.37
CA ALA A 40 -3.69 -1.89 -3.92
C ALA A 40 -2.98 -0.88 -3.00
N ILE A 41 -3.02 0.41 -3.35
CA ILE A 41 -2.46 1.49 -2.55
C ILE A 41 -3.16 1.56 -1.18
N ILE A 42 -4.50 1.51 -1.17
CA ILE A 42 -5.29 1.47 0.07
C ILE A 42 -4.88 0.28 0.93
N GLY A 43 -4.71 -0.90 0.33
CA GLY A 43 -4.23 -2.09 1.01
C GLY A 43 -2.85 -1.90 1.63
N ALA A 44 -1.90 -1.34 0.90
CA ALA A 44 -0.54 -1.08 1.38
C ALA A 44 -0.51 -0.09 2.56
N VAL A 45 -1.32 0.96 2.50
CA VAL A 45 -1.46 1.94 3.60
C VAL A 45 -2.10 1.29 4.83
N ARG A 46 -3.20 0.55 4.67
CA ARG A 46 -3.88 -0.14 5.80
C ARG A 46 -3.00 -1.20 6.45
N ALA A 47 -2.18 -1.90 5.66
CA ALA A 47 -1.17 -2.86 6.13
C ALA A 47 0.04 -2.19 6.84
N ARG A 48 0.11 -0.85 6.81
CA ARG A 48 1.26 -0.03 7.26
C ARG A 48 2.58 -0.43 6.58
N LEU A 49 2.50 -0.84 5.31
CA LEU A 49 3.71 -1.07 4.49
C LEU A 49 4.28 0.26 3.97
N ILE A 50 3.42 1.27 3.84
CA ILE A 50 3.77 2.67 3.61
C ILE A 50 2.96 3.55 4.55
N ASN A 51 3.49 4.71 4.94
CA ASN A 51 2.78 5.70 5.76
C ASN A 51 2.76 7.11 5.14
N ALA A 52 3.43 7.29 4.00
CA ALA A 52 3.30 8.44 3.13
C ALA A 52 3.14 7.97 1.67
N LEU A 53 2.43 8.73 0.84
CA LEU A 53 2.18 8.42 -0.56
C LEU A 53 2.48 9.63 -1.45
N VAL A 54 3.25 9.40 -2.51
CA VAL A 54 3.37 10.28 -3.66
C VAL A 54 2.60 9.66 -4.82
N THR A 55 1.65 10.40 -5.38
CA THR A 55 0.77 9.95 -6.47
C THR A 55 0.29 11.13 -7.33
N ASP A 56 -0.38 10.84 -8.45
CA ASP A 56 -0.99 11.87 -9.29
C ASP A 56 -2.45 12.15 -8.90
N THR A 57 -3.00 13.26 -9.41
CA THR A 57 -4.37 13.70 -9.07
C THR A 57 -5.43 12.67 -9.45
N LYS A 58 -5.27 11.97 -10.58
CA LYS A 58 -6.25 10.97 -11.05
C LYS A 58 -6.31 9.77 -10.11
N THR A 59 -5.14 9.32 -9.64
CA THR A 59 -5.01 8.20 -8.72
C THR A 59 -5.48 8.60 -7.32
N ALA A 60 -5.14 9.80 -6.86
CA ALA A 60 -5.65 10.34 -5.59
C ALA A 60 -7.18 10.39 -5.58
N GLN A 61 -7.80 10.86 -6.66
CA GLN A 61 -9.25 10.91 -6.80
C GLN A 61 -9.87 9.51 -6.76
N ALA A 62 -9.30 8.54 -7.50
CA ALA A 62 -9.77 7.15 -7.47
C ALA A 62 -9.64 6.51 -6.07
N ILE A 63 -8.59 6.85 -5.30
CA ILE A 63 -8.44 6.43 -3.90
C ILE A 63 -9.56 7.01 -3.04
N LEU A 64 -9.85 8.31 -3.17
CA LEU A 64 -10.92 8.97 -2.41
C LEU A 64 -12.29 8.36 -2.72
N GLU A 65 -12.59 8.13 -4.00
CA GLU A 65 -13.84 7.50 -4.44
C GLU A 65 -13.99 6.07 -3.90
N ALA A 66 -12.90 5.32 -3.80
CA ALA A 66 -12.91 3.97 -3.23
C ALA A 66 -13.06 3.95 -1.69
N LEU A 67 -12.80 5.06 -1.00
CA LEU A 67 -12.88 5.17 0.46
C LEU A 67 -14.19 5.77 0.96
N LEU A 68 -14.79 6.67 0.20
CA LEU A 68 -16.02 7.36 0.60
C LEU A 68 -17.24 6.45 0.35
N PRO A 69 -18.16 6.30 1.31
CA PRO A 69 -19.46 5.69 1.04
C PRO A 69 -20.20 6.53 0.00
N ARG A 70 -20.90 5.86 -0.91
CA ARG A 70 -21.86 6.54 -1.81
C ARG A 70 -23.06 7.06 -1.04
#